data_AF-A0ABD6CGD0-F1
#
_entry.id   AF-A0ABD6CGD0-F1
#
_cell.length_a   1.000
_cell.length_b   1.000
_cell.length_c   1.000
_cell.angle_alpha   90.00
_cell.angle_beta   90.00
_cell.angle_gamma   90.00
#
_symmetry.space_group_name_H-M   'P 1'
#
loop_
_entity.id
_entity.type
_entity.pdbx_description
1 polymer ?
#
loop_
_entity_poly.entity_id
_entity_poly.type
_entity_poly.pdbx_seq_one_letter_code
_entity_poly.pdbx_strand_id
1 'polypeptide(L)'
;MELDDHAEELASDLGVDKEEVKSDLENLVSYSVPIDEAKQSLRRKYGDGSSGGGGAPSAVDVADVSTEDSSVTVTATILTVGKRPIHYRGEDHVIFEGQLADETGKISYTAWEDFGLQPGETVQIGNASVREWEGNPELNLGESTNVDRVDDALAIDYDVGGDAALAELSPGDRGVTLDVQIVECESKVIDGRDGETEILSGTFADETARLPFTDWEPRPEIETGASVHVENAYVREFRGVPSVNVSEFSTVSTLDQPVEARSEPEQLPIRDAVERGGAYDVALVGNVISIRDGSGLIERCPQCGRVIQKGQCRSHGEVDGEDDLRTKAILDDGTGTVTAVLDDELTAQVYGGNLADAKEHARDAMDQSVVAETIAERIVGHEYRVRGSLSVDEYGANLDATEFARSEDDPAERARALLAEVDA
;
A
#
# COMPACT_ATOMS: atom_id res chain seq x y z
N MET A 1 41.04 41.22 -15.85
CA MET A 1 40.40 41.79 -17.05
C MET A 1 39.09 41.04 -17.23
N GLU A 2 39.12 39.73 -17.52
CA GLU A 2 37.94 38.84 -17.60
C GLU A 2 36.86 39.01 -16.50
N LEU A 3 37.22 39.02 -15.20
CA LEU A 3 36.23 39.14 -14.11
C LEU A 3 35.62 40.54 -13.99
N ASP A 4 36.36 41.59 -14.35
CA ASP A 4 35.87 42.98 -14.27
C ASP A 4 34.86 43.24 -15.41
N ASP A 5 35.15 42.70 -16.59
CA ASP A 5 34.29 42.76 -17.76
C ASP A 5 32.98 41.98 -17.51
N HIS A 6 33.08 40.81 -16.87
CA HIS A 6 31.92 40.02 -16.44
C HIS A 6 31.07 40.68 -15.36
N ALA A 7 31.69 41.37 -14.40
CA ALA A 7 30.98 42.11 -13.37
C ALA A 7 30.30 43.37 -13.95
N GLU A 8 30.93 44.06 -14.91
CA GLU A 8 30.35 45.22 -15.58
C GLU A 8 29.15 44.86 -16.46
N GLU A 9 29.28 43.80 -17.26
CA GLU A 9 28.18 43.23 -18.05
C GLU A 9 27.00 42.87 -17.15
N LEU A 10 27.26 42.16 -16.06
CA LEU A 10 26.22 41.69 -15.15
C LEU A 10 25.57 42.82 -14.34
N ALA A 11 26.35 43.80 -13.89
CA ALA A 11 25.83 44.96 -13.17
C ALA A 11 24.97 45.85 -14.09
N SER A 12 25.37 46.00 -15.35
CA SER A 12 24.60 46.75 -16.35
C SER A 12 23.30 46.04 -16.74
N ASP A 13 23.32 44.71 -16.85
CA ASP A 13 22.13 43.90 -17.14
C ASP A 13 21.09 43.96 -16.01
N LEU A 14 21.55 44.01 -14.76
CA LEU A 14 20.69 43.88 -13.57
C LEU A 14 20.39 45.23 -12.89
N GLY A 15 21.04 46.33 -13.32
CA GLY A 15 20.81 47.67 -12.78
C GLY A 15 21.34 47.87 -11.36
N VAL A 16 22.38 47.14 -10.97
CA VAL A 16 22.98 47.13 -9.62
C VAL A 16 24.41 47.68 -9.63
N ASP A 17 24.99 47.92 -8.45
CA ASP A 17 26.34 48.48 -8.34
C ASP A 17 27.42 47.49 -8.81
N LYS A 18 28.35 47.99 -9.65
CA LYS A 18 29.43 47.19 -10.24
C LYS A 18 30.41 46.66 -9.20
N GLU A 19 30.75 47.46 -8.19
CA GLU A 19 31.72 47.03 -7.17
C GLU A 19 31.14 45.93 -6.28
N GLU A 20 29.84 46.00 -5.98
CA GLU A 20 29.12 44.97 -5.22
C GLU A 20 29.05 43.63 -5.98
N VAL A 21 28.64 43.67 -7.26
CA VAL A 21 28.61 42.49 -8.13
C VAL A 21 30.01 41.88 -8.29
N LYS A 22 31.04 42.72 -8.43
CA LYS A 22 32.42 42.26 -8.57
C LYS A 22 32.91 41.54 -7.32
N SER A 23 32.67 42.09 -6.14
CA SER A 23 33.09 41.47 -4.88
C SER A 23 32.44 40.10 -4.67
N ASP A 24 31.16 39.96 -5.03
CA ASP A 24 30.45 38.68 -4.93
C ASP A 24 30.93 37.66 -5.97
N LEU A 25 31.22 38.11 -7.19
CA LEU A 25 31.75 37.26 -8.25
C LEU A 25 33.16 36.75 -7.90
N GLU A 26 34.01 37.62 -7.33
CA GLU A 26 35.34 37.26 -6.82
C GLU A 26 35.24 36.24 -5.68
N ASN A 27 34.26 36.38 -4.79
CA ASN A 27 34.03 35.45 -3.70
C ASN A 27 33.62 34.05 -4.21
N LEU A 28 32.65 33.97 -5.13
CA LEU A 28 32.20 32.70 -5.71
C LEU A 28 33.31 31.98 -6.48
N VAL A 29 34.10 32.71 -7.26
CA VAL A 29 35.24 32.16 -7.99
C VAL A 29 36.36 31.71 -7.03
N SER A 30 36.51 32.35 -5.86
CA SER A 30 37.45 31.89 -4.82
C SER A 30 37.10 30.51 -4.27
N TYR A 31 35.81 30.14 -4.29
CA TYR A 31 35.33 28.80 -3.97
C TYR A 31 35.33 27.84 -5.17
N SER A 32 36.05 28.18 -6.24
CA SER A 32 36.17 27.38 -7.47
C SER A 32 34.84 27.17 -8.21
N VAL A 33 33.85 28.05 -8.01
CA VAL A 33 32.61 28.04 -8.79
C VAL A 33 32.91 28.53 -10.21
N PRO A 34 32.52 27.80 -11.27
CA PRO A 34 32.65 28.25 -12.65
C PRO A 34 31.96 29.60 -12.89
N ILE A 35 32.56 30.46 -13.72
CA ILE A 35 32.10 31.84 -13.95
C ILE A 35 30.63 31.91 -14.41
N ASP A 36 30.18 30.97 -15.24
CA ASP A 36 28.80 30.95 -15.74
C ASP A 36 27.79 30.60 -14.62
N GLU A 37 28.16 29.70 -13.70
CA GLU A 37 27.36 29.36 -12.52
C GLU A 37 27.33 30.51 -11.52
N ALA A 38 28.48 31.17 -11.31
CA ALA A 38 28.58 32.35 -10.46
C ALA A 38 27.68 33.49 -11.00
N LYS A 39 27.71 33.74 -12.32
CA LYS A 39 26.82 34.70 -12.99
C LYS A 39 25.35 34.34 -12.80
N GLN A 40 24.95 33.07 -12.97
CA GLN A 40 23.57 32.64 -12.75
C GLN A 40 23.12 32.82 -11.29
N SER A 41 24.00 32.53 -10.34
CA SER A 41 23.74 32.74 -8.91
C SER A 41 23.50 34.21 -8.59
N LEU A 42 24.31 35.11 -9.16
CA LEU A 42 24.14 36.55 -9.00
C LEU A 42 22.93 37.10 -9.78
N ARG A 43 22.56 36.52 -10.92
CA ARG A 43 21.29 36.85 -11.61
C ARG A 43 20.07 36.46 -10.77
N ARG A 44 20.13 35.37 -9.99
CA ARG A 44 19.09 35.06 -9.01
C ARG A 44 19.09 36.05 -7.85
N LYS A 45 20.27 36.46 -7.38
CA LYS A 45 20.42 37.41 -6.27
C LYS A 45 19.94 38.81 -6.62
N TYR A 46 20.22 39.29 -7.83
CA TYR A 46 20.03 40.70 -8.23
C TYR A 46 19.01 40.92 -9.37
N GLY A 47 18.62 39.88 -10.09
CA GLY A 47 17.77 39.99 -11.29
C GLY A 47 16.28 40.11 -11.04
N ASP A 48 15.83 40.12 -9.79
CA ASP A 48 14.44 40.41 -9.47
C ASP A 48 14.22 41.90 -9.16
N GLY A 49 14.35 42.70 -10.22
CA GLY A 49 13.92 44.10 -10.25
C GLY A 49 12.40 44.28 -10.45
N SER A 50 11.58 43.26 -10.23
CA SER A 50 10.12 43.37 -10.13
C SER A 50 9.65 42.82 -8.80
N SER A 51 9.79 43.64 -7.76
CA SER A 51 9.16 43.40 -6.46
C SER A 51 9.46 42.00 -5.90
N GLY A 52 10.74 41.69 -5.72
CA GLY A 52 11.22 40.64 -4.84
C GLY A 52 10.84 40.93 -3.39
N GLY A 53 9.58 40.68 -3.05
CA GLY A 53 9.27 40.19 -1.74
C GLY A 53 9.93 38.83 -1.64
N GLY A 54 10.85 38.65 -0.68
CA GLY A 54 11.00 37.36 -0.03
C GLY A 54 9.66 37.03 0.65
N GLY A 55 8.66 36.72 -0.16
CA GLY A 55 7.39 36.19 0.32
C GLY A 55 7.71 34.82 0.85
N ALA A 56 7.36 34.57 2.11
CA ALA A 56 7.17 33.21 2.56
C ALA A 56 6.39 32.44 1.48
N PRO A 57 6.69 31.15 1.25
CA PRO A 57 5.89 30.32 0.33
C PRO A 57 4.41 30.59 0.59
N SER A 58 3.63 30.72 -0.48
CA SER A 58 2.24 31.15 -0.38
C SER A 58 1.51 30.27 0.63
N ALA A 59 0.81 30.93 1.55
CA ALA A 59 -0.17 30.25 2.38
C ALA A 59 -1.27 29.72 1.46
N VAL A 60 -1.51 28.41 1.51
CA VAL A 60 -2.53 27.72 0.74
C VAL A 60 -3.35 26.85 1.68
N ASP A 61 -4.60 26.62 1.30
CA ASP A 61 -5.47 25.68 1.97
C ASP A 61 -5.02 24.24 1.61
N VAL A 62 -5.22 23.29 2.52
CA VAL A 62 -4.75 21.90 2.35
C VAL A 62 -5.29 21.27 1.07
N ALA A 63 -6.55 21.52 0.72
CA ALA A 63 -7.16 20.96 -0.50
C ALA A 63 -6.59 21.52 -1.81
N ASP A 64 -5.93 22.69 -1.76
CA ASP A 64 -5.35 23.34 -2.93
C ASP A 64 -3.89 22.93 -3.19
N VAL A 65 -3.28 22.16 -2.29
CA VAL A 65 -1.91 21.65 -2.47
C VAL A 65 -1.88 20.63 -3.61
N SER A 66 -0.98 20.85 -4.57
CA SER A 66 -0.85 20.02 -5.77
C SER A 66 0.59 19.56 -6.01
N THR A 67 0.77 18.53 -6.86
CA THR A 67 2.10 18.03 -7.23
C THR A 67 2.91 19.01 -8.10
N GLU A 68 2.26 20.07 -8.62
CA GLU A 68 2.93 21.14 -9.34
C GLU A 68 3.58 22.18 -8.40
N ASP A 69 3.20 22.18 -7.12
CA ASP A 69 3.76 23.05 -6.11
C ASP A 69 5.18 22.61 -5.74
N SER A 70 6.06 23.59 -5.51
CA SER A 70 7.44 23.31 -5.08
C SER A 70 7.55 23.29 -3.55
N SER A 71 7.04 24.34 -2.92
CA SER A 71 6.96 24.47 -1.46
C SER A 71 5.79 25.36 -1.08
N VAL A 72 5.10 25.01 0.00
CA VAL A 72 3.89 25.69 0.47
C VAL A 72 4.00 26.07 1.95
N THR A 73 3.14 26.99 2.37
CA THR A 73 2.85 27.21 3.78
C THR A 73 1.42 26.76 4.05
N VAL A 74 1.20 25.91 5.05
CA VAL A 74 -0.15 25.46 5.44
C VAL A 74 -0.36 25.73 6.93
N THR A 75 -1.59 26.01 7.35
CA THR A 75 -1.98 26.02 8.77
C THR A 75 -3.01 24.93 8.97
N ALA A 76 -2.67 23.94 9.79
CA ALA A 76 -3.45 22.72 9.90
C ALA A 76 -3.33 22.13 11.30
N THR A 77 -4.32 21.33 11.69
CA THR A 77 -4.27 20.49 12.87
C THR A 77 -3.63 19.15 12.52
N ILE A 78 -2.64 18.74 13.31
CA ILE A 78 -2.01 17.41 13.18
C ILE A 78 -3.02 16.36 13.59
N LEU A 79 -3.33 15.40 12.71
CA LEU A 79 -4.24 14.31 13.00
C LEU A 79 -3.49 13.12 13.61
N THR A 80 -2.40 12.70 12.98
CA THR A 80 -1.60 11.55 13.40
C THR A 80 -0.12 11.87 13.39
N VAL A 81 0.65 11.17 14.24
CA VAL A 81 2.12 11.22 14.27
C VAL A 81 2.64 9.80 14.44
N GLY A 82 2.98 9.20 13.31
CA GLY A 82 3.72 7.94 13.23
C GLY A 82 5.22 8.15 13.20
N LYS A 83 5.95 7.09 13.56
CA LYS A 83 7.40 7.04 13.55
C LYS A 83 7.86 5.70 13.01
N ARG A 84 8.74 5.70 12.00
CA ARG A 84 9.27 4.45 11.44
C ARG A 84 10.71 4.57 10.95
N PRO A 85 11.46 3.45 10.91
CA PRO A 85 12.75 3.43 10.25
C PRO A 85 12.52 3.32 8.74
N ILE A 86 13.30 4.06 7.97
CA ILE A 86 13.39 3.91 6.52
C ILE A 86 14.84 3.71 6.12
N HIS A 87 15.04 2.93 5.06
CA HIS A 87 16.33 2.82 4.44
C HIS A 87 16.37 3.73 3.20
N TYR A 88 17.21 4.77 3.25
CA TYR A 88 17.32 5.74 2.18
C TYR A 88 18.79 5.98 1.80
N ARG A 89 19.11 5.86 0.51
CA ARG A 89 20.47 6.07 -0.03
C ARG A 89 21.60 5.25 0.62
N GLY A 90 21.29 4.09 1.19
CA GLY A 90 22.29 3.22 1.83
C GLY A 90 22.43 3.44 3.33
N GLU A 91 21.67 4.36 3.92
CA GLU A 91 21.69 4.68 5.34
C GLU A 91 20.29 4.53 5.95
N ASP A 92 20.23 4.20 7.23
CA ASP A 92 18.98 4.10 7.99
C ASP A 92 18.65 5.47 8.59
N HIS A 93 17.45 5.94 8.28
CA HIS A 93 16.90 7.19 8.79
C HIS A 93 15.64 6.88 9.59
N VAL A 94 15.44 7.61 10.68
CA VAL A 94 14.17 7.60 11.39
C VAL A 94 13.39 8.82 10.92
N ILE A 95 12.19 8.58 10.41
CA ILE A 95 11.29 9.64 9.97
C ILE A 95 10.04 9.67 10.85
N PHE A 96 9.38 10.82 10.84
CA PHE A 96 8.04 11.01 11.36
C PHE A 96 7.10 11.21 10.19
N GLU A 97 5.88 10.72 10.30
CA GLU A 97 4.91 10.80 9.21
C GLU A 97 3.50 10.80 9.77
N GLY A 98 2.54 11.30 9.02
CA GLY A 98 1.17 11.34 9.50
C GLY A 98 0.26 12.10 8.56
N GLN A 99 -0.91 12.48 9.07
CA GLN A 99 -1.87 13.31 8.36
C GLN A 99 -2.10 14.61 9.13
N LEU A 100 -2.37 15.67 8.38
CA LEU A 100 -2.82 16.95 8.91
C LEU A 100 -4.02 17.43 8.10
N ALA A 101 -4.86 18.24 8.73
CA ALA A 101 -6.07 18.74 8.08
C ALA A 101 -6.40 20.18 8.48
N ASP A 102 -7.08 20.87 7.59
CA ASP A 102 -7.75 22.14 7.83
C ASP A 102 -9.24 22.04 7.48
N GLU A 103 -9.93 23.17 7.38
CA GLU A 103 -11.36 23.23 7.04
C GLU A 103 -11.66 22.76 5.60
N THR A 104 -10.63 22.65 4.75
CA THR A 104 -10.77 22.35 3.31
C THR A 104 -10.47 20.90 2.99
N GLY A 105 -9.58 20.25 3.74
CA GLY A 105 -9.20 18.87 3.49
C GLY A 105 -8.13 18.32 4.41
N LYS A 106 -7.66 17.11 4.07
CA LYS A 106 -6.55 16.41 4.73
C LYS A 106 -5.44 16.09 3.72
N ILE A 107 -4.19 16.09 4.18
CA ILE A 107 -3.02 15.71 3.38
C ILE A 107 -2.01 14.94 4.24
N SER A 108 -1.26 14.03 3.61
CA SER A 108 -0.17 13.33 4.29
C SER A 108 1.06 14.22 4.40
N TYR A 109 1.91 13.89 5.37
CA TYR A 109 3.22 14.49 5.49
C TYR A 109 4.29 13.46 5.89
N THR A 110 5.52 13.73 5.45
CA THR A 110 6.75 13.07 5.90
C THR A 110 7.69 14.14 6.45
N ALA A 111 8.12 13.99 7.69
CA ALA A 111 9.10 14.81 8.38
C ALA A 111 10.43 14.05 8.52
N TRP A 112 11.48 14.60 7.92
CA TRP A 112 12.84 14.03 7.91
C TRP A 112 13.61 14.32 9.21
N GLU A 113 13.05 15.16 10.08
CA GLU A 113 13.58 15.53 11.39
C GLU A 113 12.45 15.55 12.42
N ASP A 114 12.80 15.53 13.71
CA ASP A 114 11.83 15.62 14.80
C ASP A 114 11.42 17.08 15.05
N PHE A 115 10.21 17.45 14.64
CA PHE A 115 9.60 18.76 14.91
C PHE A 115 8.80 18.79 16.23
N GLY A 116 8.77 17.68 16.97
CA GLY A 116 8.01 17.53 18.22
C GLY A 116 6.50 17.64 18.01
N LEU A 117 6.00 17.17 16.86
CA LEU A 117 4.59 17.23 16.51
C LEU A 117 3.75 16.31 17.41
N GLN A 118 2.52 16.72 17.73
CA GLN A 118 1.58 15.99 18.57
C GLN A 118 0.19 15.97 17.94
N PRO A 119 -0.53 14.83 17.94
CA PRO A 119 -1.93 14.79 17.52
C PRO A 119 -2.77 15.84 18.24
N GLY A 120 -3.57 16.58 17.47
CA GLY A 120 -4.52 17.59 17.94
C GLY A 120 -3.95 19.00 18.07
N GLU A 121 -2.63 19.19 17.95
CA GLU A 121 -2.06 20.53 17.93
C GLU A 121 -2.26 21.20 16.57
N THR A 122 -2.51 22.52 16.57
CA THR A 122 -2.59 23.31 15.33
C THR A 122 -1.24 23.98 15.08
N VAL A 123 -0.70 23.78 13.88
CA VAL A 123 0.60 24.31 13.47
C VAL A 123 0.51 25.03 12.13
N GLN A 124 1.26 26.10 12.01
CA GLN A 124 1.63 26.70 10.74
C GLN A 124 2.96 26.10 10.29
N ILE A 125 2.93 25.34 9.20
CA ILE A 125 4.09 24.70 8.59
C ILE A 125 4.49 25.55 7.40
N GLY A 126 5.53 26.35 7.56
CA GLY A 126 6.10 27.19 6.52
C GLY A 126 7.21 26.48 5.74
N ASN A 127 7.19 26.63 4.42
CA ASN A 127 8.21 26.09 3.52
C ASN A 127 8.30 24.55 3.59
N ALA A 128 7.14 23.89 3.63
CA ALA A 128 7.05 22.45 3.40
C ALA A 128 7.19 22.19 1.90
N SER A 129 8.12 21.33 1.51
CA SER A 129 8.23 20.91 0.10
C SER A 129 7.06 20.00 -0.28
N VAL A 130 6.60 20.05 -1.52
CA VAL A 130 5.55 19.14 -1.99
C VAL A 130 6.17 18.07 -2.88
N ARG A 131 5.77 16.81 -2.68
CA ARG A 131 6.20 15.66 -3.49
C ARG A 131 5.00 14.82 -3.89
N GLU A 132 5.13 14.09 -4.99
CA GLU A 132 4.16 13.07 -5.37
C GLU A 132 4.48 11.75 -4.67
N TRP A 133 3.52 11.20 -3.95
CA TRP A 133 3.56 9.87 -3.34
C TRP A 133 2.31 9.09 -3.76
N GLU A 134 2.52 7.95 -4.43
CA GLU A 134 1.44 7.08 -4.94
C GLU A 134 0.36 7.86 -5.73
N GLY A 135 0.80 8.87 -6.50
CA GLY A 135 -0.07 9.73 -7.31
C GLY A 135 -0.75 10.89 -6.58
N ASN A 136 -0.51 11.05 -5.27
CA ASN A 136 -1.08 12.11 -4.44
C ASN A 136 -0.01 13.10 -3.98
N PRO A 137 -0.34 14.40 -3.78
CA PRO A 137 0.57 15.36 -3.17
C PRO A 137 0.79 15.01 -1.68
N GLU A 138 2.04 15.10 -1.25
CA GLU A 138 2.48 14.90 0.12
C GLU A 138 3.41 16.03 0.56
N LEU A 139 3.24 16.51 1.79
CA LEU A 139 4.13 17.51 2.38
C LEU A 139 5.40 16.84 2.91
N ASN A 140 6.55 17.38 2.57
CA ASN A 140 7.86 16.93 3.03
C ASN A 140 8.53 18.04 3.84
N LEU A 141 8.68 17.79 5.14
CA LEU A 141 9.25 18.71 6.12
C LEU A 141 10.71 18.33 6.38
N GLY A 142 11.63 19.29 6.23
CA GLY A 142 13.06 19.06 6.47
C GLY A 142 13.74 20.32 6.98
N GLU A 143 15.07 20.41 6.84
CA GLU A 143 15.89 21.45 7.46
C GLU A 143 15.44 22.90 7.16
N SER A 144 14.81 23.14 6.00
CA SER A 144 14.33 24.47 5.60
C SER A 144 12.90 24.77 6.03
N THR A 145 12.20 23.83 6.67
CA THR A 145 10.82 23.97 7.10
C THR A 145 10.76 24.64 8.48
N ASN A 146 9.84 25.58 8.64
CA ASN A 146 9.57 26.23 9.92
C ASN A 146 8.20 25.77 10.43
N VAL A 147 8.11 25.37 11.69
CA VAL A 147 6.85 24.94 12.32
C VAL A 147 6.56 25.85 13.50
N ASP A 148 5.52 26.65 13.37
CA ASP A 148 5.02 27.55 14.40
C ASP A 148 3.72 26.98 15.00
N ARG A 149 3.64 26.89 16.33
CA ARG A 149 2.43 26.41 17.02
C ARG A 149 1.42 27.54 17.16
N VAL A 150 0.17 27.24 16.83
CA VAL A 150 -0.94 28.19 16.83
C VAL A 150 -1.93 27.78 17.93
N ASP A 151 -2.26 28.73 18.81
CA ASP A 151 -3.18 28.47 19.94
C ASP A 151 -4.65 28.33 19.49
N ASP A 152 -5.00 28.91 18.35
CA ASP A 152 -6.34 28.84 17.79
C ASP A 152 -6.56 27.48 17.11
N ALA A 153 -7.45 26.67 17.69
CA ALA A 153 -7.86 25.41 17.10
C ALA A 153 -8.71 25.64 15.84
N LEU A 154 -8.44 24.88 14.78
CA LEU A 154 -9.24 24.86 13.57
C LEU A 154 -10.50 24.00 13.75
N ALA A 155 -11.58 24.37 13.07
CA ALA A 155 -12.80 23.58 13.02
C ALA A 155 -12.68 22.52 11.91
N ILE A 156 -12.09 21.37 12.24
CA ILE A 156 -11.91 20.26 11.31
C ILE A 156 -13.04 19.23 11.45
N ASP A 157 -13.43 18.61 10.33
CA ASP A 157 -14.40 17.51 10.26
C ASP A 157 -13.72 16.12 10.32
N TYR A 158 -12.51 16.05 10.90
CA TYR A 158 -11.70 14.83 10.98
C TYR A 158 -11.37 14.49 12.44
N ASP A 159 -11.35 13.19 12.74
CA ASP A 159 -10.91 12.70 14.04
C ASP A 159 -9.40 12.87 14.23
N VAL A 160 -9.03 13.23 15.45
CA VAL A 160 -7.63 13.35 15.87
C VAL A 160 -7.21 12.04 16.53
N GLY A 161 -6.06 11.51 16.13
CA GLY A 161 -5.56 10.22 16.56
C GLY A 161 -5.51 9.22 15.41
N GLY A 162 -4.86 8.09 15.67
CA GLY A 162 -4.68 7.02 14.69
C GLY A 162 -5.75 5.93 14.75
N ASP A 163 -6.77 6.07 15.61
CA ASP A 163 -7.76 5.02 15.84
C ASP A 163 -8.51 4.69 14.55
N ALA A 164 -8.47 3.43 14.15
CA ALA A 164 -9.12 2.96 12.92
C ALA A 164 -9.64 1.53 13.09
N ALA A 165 -10.67 1.19 12.33
CA ALA A 165 -11.08 -0.20 12.17
C ALA A 165 -10.25 -0.88 11.08
N LEU A 166 -10.05 -2.21 11.16
CA LEU A 166 -9.30 -2.97 10.17
C LEU A 166 -9.88 -2.83 8.76
N ALA A 167 -11.21 -2.74 8.61
CA ALA A 167 -11.87 -2.58 7.31
C ALA A 167 -11.58 -1.24 6.61
N GLU A 168 -11.11 -0.23 7.36
CA GLU A 168 -10.82 1.11 6.84
C GLU A 168 -9.37 1.25 6.38
N LEU A 169 -8.51 0.27 6.72
CA LEU A 169 -7.08 0.33 6.45
C LEU A 169 -6.76 0.08 4.99
N SER A 170 -5.91 0.96 4.46
CA SER A 170 -5.39 0.93 3.10
C SER A 170 -3.86 0.87 3.10
N PRO A 171 -3.21 0.23 2.10
CA PRO A 171 -1.77 0.34 1.93
C PRO A 171 -1.39 1.82 1.83
N GLY A 172 -0.42 2.25 2.64
CA GLY A 172 -0.11 3.67 2.74
C GLY A 172 -0.40 4.25 4.11
N ASP A 173 -1.35 3.69 4.86
CA ASP A 173 -1.71 4.23 6.19
C ASP A 173 -0.56 4.10 7.19
N ARG A 174 -0.39 5.13 8.03
CA ARG A 174 0.72 5.31 8.97
C ARG A 174 0.22 5.85 10.30
N GLY A 175 0.94 5.54 11.38
CA GLY A 175 0.61 6.04 12.72
C GLY A 175 -0.75 5.54 13.21
N VAL A 176 -1.17 4.36 12.75
CA VAL A 176 -2.49 3.79 13.03
C VAL A 176 -2.50 3.17 14.43
N THR A 177 -3.62 3.34 15.12
CA THR A 177 -3.93 2.75 16.41
C THR A 177 -5.07 1.76 16.26
N LEU A 178 -4.89 0.55 16.80
CA LEU A 178 -5.79 -0.58 16.57
C LEU A 178 -6.07 -1.35 17.87
N ASP A 179 -7.33 -1.64 18.13
CA ASP A 179 -7.77 -2.65 19.10
C ASP A 179 -8.14 -3.93 18.35
N VAL A 180 -7.35 -4.98 18.51
CA VAL A 180 -7.49 -6.22 17.72
C VAL A 180 -7.35 -7.46 18.58
N GLN A 181 -7.94 -8.56 18.13
CA GLN A 181 -7.62 -9.90 18.59
C GLN A 181 -6.66 -10.59 17.62
N ILE A 182 -5.66 -11.29 18.16
CA ILE A 182 -4.78 -12.15 17.38
C ILE A 182 -5.48 -13.49 17.14
N VAL A 183 -5.85 -13.77 15.89
CA VAL A 183 -6.54 -15.02 15.54
C VAL A 183 -5.54 -16.14 15.23
N GLU A 184 -4.44 -15.77 14.59
CA GLU A 184 -3.35 -16.68 14.25
C GLU A 184 -2.04 -15.94 14.48
N CYS A 185 -1.02 -16.65 14.97
CA CYS A 185 0.31 -16.12 15.16
C CYS A 185 1.33 -17.26 15.08
N GLU A 186 2.37 -17.05 14.28
CA GLU A 186 3.49 -17.95 14.10
C GLU A 186 4.80 -17.17 14.08
N SER A 187 5.85 -17.72 14.71
CA SER A 187 7.22 -17.20 14.58
C SER A 187 7.86 -17.76 13.32
N LYS A 188 8.53 -16.88 12.57
CA LYS A 188 9.28 -17.23 11.36
C LYS A 188 10.61 -16.51 11.37
N VAL A 189 11.64 -17.17 10.84
CA VAL A 189 12.91 -16.52 10.47
C VAL A 189 12.88 -16.25 8.98
N ILE A 190 13.07 -14.99 8.60
CA ILE A 190 13.15 -14.55 7.21
C ILE A 190 14.55 -14.07 6.89
N ASP A 191 15.04 -14.37 5.69
CA ASP A 191 16.29 -13.82 5.17
C ASP A 191 16.03 -12.45 4.56
N GLY A 192 16.36 -11.41 5.32
CA GLY A 192 16.30 -10.02 4.89
C GLY A 192 17.63 -9.53 4.32
N ARG A 193 17.66 -8.23 4.01
CA ARG A 193 18.88 -7.55 3.53
C ARG A 193 20.01 -7.60 4.56
N ASP A 194 19.65 -7.46 5.83
CA ASP A 194 20.57 -7.38 6.96
C ASP A 194 20.82 -8.76 7.60
N GLY A 195 20.40 -9.83 6.92
CA GLY A 195 20.52 -11.21 7.35
C GLY A 195 19.20 -11.80 7.86
N GLU A 196 19.31 -12.89 8.61
CA GLU A 196 18.19 -13.57 9.23
C GLU A 196 17.52 -12.66 10.27
N THR A 197 16.21 -12.47 10.16
CA THR A 197 15.38 -11.71 11.10
C THR A 197 14.25 -12.60 11.59
N GLU A 198 14.07 -12.70 12.90
CA GLU A 198 12.89 -13.35 13.48
C GLU A 198 11.72 -12.38 13.50
N ILE A 199 10.57 -12.82 13.01
CA ILE A 199 9.32 -12.04 12.96
C ILE A 199 8.17 -12.87 13.52
N LEU A 200 7.11 -12.20 14.00
CA LEU A 200 5.80 -12.84 14.12
C LEU A 200 4.96 -12.49 12.89
N SER A 201 4.22 -13.47 12.39
CA SER A 201 3.27 -13.29 11.31
C SER A 201 1.97 -13.99 11.65
N GLY A 202 0.85 -13.45 11.19
CA GLY A 202 -0.44 -14.02 11.50
C GLY A 202 -1.58 -13.13 11.07
N THR A 203 -2.70 -13.22 11.76
CA THR A 203 -3.95 -12.53 11.42
C THR A 203 -4.49 -11.74 12.61
N PHE A 204 -4.65 -10.43 12.42
CA PHE A 204 -5.44 -9.59 13.31
C PHE A 204 -6.90 -9.60 12.88
N ALA A 205 -7.81 -9.52 13.84
CA ALA A 205 -9.23 -9.41 13.62
C ALA A 205 -9.87 -8.43 14.61
N ASP A 206 -10.82 -7.67 14.11
CA ASP A 206 -11.79 -6.90 14.89
C ASP A 206 -13.20 -7.25 14.38
N GLU A 207 -14.22 -6.48 14.78
CA GLU A 207 -15.60 -6.73 14.34
C GLU A 207 -15.80 -6.45 12.85
N THR A 208 -14.91 -5.66 12.25
CA THR A 208 -15.05 -5.13 10.90
C THR A 208 -14.37 -6.02 9.86
N ALA A 209 -13.15 -6.48 10.12
CA ALA A 209 -12.37 -7.24 9.15
C ALA A 209 -11.29 -8.12 9.81
N ARG A 210 -10.59 -8.86 8.95
CA ARG A 210 -9.37 -9.57 9.26
C ARG A 210 -8.28 -9.03 8.35
N LEU A 211 -7.07 -8.86 8.87
CA LEU A 211 -5.91 -8.47 8.08
C LEU A 211 -4.66 -9.24 8.52
N PRO A 212 -3.77 -9.58 7.57
CA PRO A 212 -2.50 -10.19 7.91
C PRO A 212 -1.62 -9.16 8.61
N PHE A 213 -0.88 -9.59 9.63
CA PHE A 213 0.10 -8.75 10.29
C PHE A 213 1.53 -9.30 10.20
N THR A 214 2.49 -8.40 10.37
CA THR A 214 3.89 -8.71 10.61
C THR A 214 4.36 -7.91 11.82
N ASP A 215 4.84 -8.59 12.86
CA ASP A 215 5.63 -7.96 13.92
C ASP A 215 7.11 -8.18 13.63
N TRP A 216 7.83 -7.08 13.42
CA TRP A 216 9.25 -7.08 13.11
C TRP A 216 10.14 -7.22 14.35
N GLU A 217 9.57 -7.08 15.55
CA GLU A 217 10.25 -7.29 16.83
C GLU A 217 9.36 -8.18 17.71
N PRO A 218 9.48 -9.52 17.62
CA PRO A 218 8.58 -10.47 18.25
C PRO A 218 8.24 -10.15 19.72
N ARG A 219 7.01 -9.65 19.94
CA ARG A 219 6.51 -9.29 21.27
C ARG A 219 5.74 -10.43 21.93
N PRO A 220 5.92 -10.67 23.23
CA PRO A 220 5.16 -11.69 23.96
C PRO A 220 3.67 -11.35 24.09
N GLU A 221 3.28 -10.08 23.95
CA GLU A 221 1.88 -9.65 23.96
C GLU A 221 1.11 -10.13 22.71
N ILE A 222 1.81 -10.39 21.60
CA ILE A 222 1.22 -10.88 20.36
C ILE A 222 1.23 -12.41 20.37
N GLU A 223 0.18 -12.98 20.94
CA GLU A 223 -0.05 -14.42 20.97
C GLU A 223 -1.50 -14.76 20.57
N THR A 224 -1.69 -15.92 19.93
CA THR A 224 -3.01 -16.37 19.48
C THR A 224 -4.04 -16.36 20.63
N GLY A 225 -5.15 -15.65 20.40
CA GLY A 225 -6.25 -15.48 21.34
C GLY A 225 -6.18 -14.23 22.21
N ALA A 226 -5.03 -13.55 22.28
CA ALA A 226 -4.92 -12.31 23.03
C ALA A 226 -5.63 -11.16 22.30
N SER A 227 -6.14 -10.21 23.07
CA SER A 227 -6.62 -8.92 22.59
C SER A 227 -5.62 -7.85 22.97
N VAL A 228 -5.24 -7.01 22.02
CA VAL A 228 -4.17 -6.04 22.18
C VAL A 228 -4.58 -4.68 21.61
N HIS A 229 -4.04 -3.65 22.24
CA HIS A 229 -4.01 -2.28 21.74
C HIS A 229 -2.63 -2.05 21.11
N VAL A 230 -2.61 -1.71 19.82
CA VAL A 230 -1.40 -1.45 19.04
C VAL A 230 -1.38 0.02 18.65
N GLU A 231 -0.34 0.75 19.04
CA GLU A 231 -0.12 2.14 18.64
C GLU A 231 1.02 2.23 17.62
N ASN A 232 0.93 3.21 16.72
CA ASN A 232 1.94 3.48 15.70
C ASN A 232 2.22 2.26 14.80
N ALA A 233 1.16 1.59 14.35
CA ALA A 233 1.23 0.61 13.28
C ALA A 233 1.28 1.31 11.91
N TYR A 234 1.80 0.61 10.91
CA TYR A 234 1.75 1.06 9.52
C TYR A 234 1.26 -0.04 8.58
N VAL A 235 0.61 0.35 7.50
CA VAL A 235 -0.04 -0.58 6.57
C VAL A 235 0.73 -0.62 5.25
N ARG A 236 1.14 -1.82 4.85
CA ARG A 236 1.80 -2.07 3.56
C ARG A 236 0.99 -3.05 2.74
N GLU A 237 1.20 -3.05 1.43
CA GLU A 237 0.68 -4.13 0.62
C GLU A 237 1.52 -5.39 0.81
N PHE A 238 0.85 -6.52 1.03
CA PHE A 238 1.47 -7.85 0.99
C PHE A 238 0.61 -8.77 0.13
N ARG A 239 1.16 -9.23 -1.00
CA ARG A 239 0.44 -10.10 -1.96
C ARG A 239 -0.89 -9.48 -2.43
N GLY A 240 -0.90 -8.17 -2.68
CA GLY A 240 -2.08 -7.46 -3.18
C GLY A 240 -3.18 -7.19 -2.15
N VAL A 241 -2.92 -7.40 -0.85
CA VAL A 241 -3.84 -7.03 0.23
C VAL A 241 -3.17 -6.12 1.27
N PRO A 242 -3.92 -5.28 1.99
CA PRO A 242 -3.38 -4.52 3.12
C PRO A 242 -2.83 -5.47 4.20
N SER A 243 -1.70 -5.10 4.79
CA SER A 243 -1.07 -5.83 5.88
C SER A 243 -0.58 -4.87 6.95
N VAL A 244 -0.95 -5.14 8.19
CA VAL A 244 -0.57 -4.34 9.37
C VAL A 244 0.85 -4.69 9.78
N ASN A 245 1.66 -3.69 10.07
CA ASN A 245 3.05 -3.89 10.51
C ASN A 245 3.31 -3.20 11.83
N VAL A 246 3.91 -3.97 12.74
CA VAL A 246 4.33 -3.54 14.07
C VAL A 246 5.85 -3.44 14.05
N SER A 247 6.39 -2.23 14.24
CA SER A 247 7.83 -1.93 14.18
C SER A 247 8.43 -1.76 15.58
N GLU A 248 9.73 -1.51 15.67
CA GLU A 248 10.40 -1.12 16.94
C GLU A 248 9.80 0.14 17.60
N PHE A 249 9.13 1.01 16.83
CA PHE A 249 8.48 2.22 17.34
C PHE A 249 7.00 2.02 17.69
N SER A 250 6.47 0.83 17.44
CA SER A 250 5.09 0.51 17.80
C SER A 250 5.02 0.07 19.26
N THR A 251 3.96 0.50 19.94
CA THR A 251 3.66 0.06 21.31
C THR A 251 2.54 -0.96 21.25
N VAL A 252 2.67 -2.06 21.99
CA VAL A 252 1.63 -3.08 22.10
C VAL A 252 1.34 -3.29 23.58
N SER A 253 0.07 -3.27 23.94
CA SER A 253 -0.38 -3.59 25.30
C SER A 253 -1.56 -4.54 25.25
N THR A 254 -1.68 -5.41 26.25
CA THR A 254 -2.81 -6.34 26.34
C THR A 254 -4.05 -5.62 26.86
N LEU A 255 -5.20 -5.99 26.31
CA LEU A 255 -6.51 -5.50 26.72
C LEU A 255 -7.17 -6.49 27.67
N ASP A 256 -7.71 -6.00 28.78
CA ASP A 256 -8.49 -6.81 29.73
C ASP A 256 -9.83 -7.24 29.14
N GLN A 257 -10.41 -6.39 28.27
CA GLN A 257 -11.65 -6.66 27.57
C GLN A 257 -11.34 -7.31 26.22
N PRO A 258 -11.93 -8.47 25.91
CA PRO A 258 -11.71 -9.11 24.62
C PRO A 258 -12.31 -8.26 23.51
N VAL A 259 -11.50 -7.99 22.48
CA VAL A 259 -11.98 -7.43 21.22
C VAL A 259 -12.80 -8.49 20.50
N GLU A 260 -13.98 -8.11 20.01
CA GLU A 260 -14.84 -9.02 19.25
C GLU A 260 -14.21 -9.27 17.87
N ALA A 261 -13.68 -10.47 17.66
CA ALA A 261 -13.14 -10.86 16.37
C ALA A 261 -14.24 -11.40 15.46
N ARG A 262 -14.38 -10.80 14.28
CA ARG A 262 -15.20 -11.31 13.20
C ARG A 262 -14.81 -12.75 12.89
N SER A 263 -15.74 -13.71 12.95
CA SER A 263 -15.45 -15.13 12.68
C SER A 263 -15.66 -15.51 11.20
N GLU A 264 -16.62 -14.86 10.54
CA GLU A 264 -17.01 -15.11 9.16
C GLU A 264 -16.44 -14.03 8.24
N PRO A 265 -15.91 -14.39 7.06
CA PRO A 265 -15.39 -13.41 6.10
C PRO A 265 -16.45 -12.38 5.70
N GLU A 266 -16.03 -11.18 5.33
CA GLU A 266 -16.92 -10.19 4.72
C GLU A 266 -17.39 -10.70 3.36
N GLN A 267 -18.71 -10.81 3.19
CA GLN A 267 -19.27 -11.13 1.89
C GLN A 267 -19.48 -9.86 1.09
N LEU A 268 -18.85 -9.78 -0.09
CA LEU A 268 -18.87 -8.59 -0.94
C LEU A 268 -19.39 -8.92 -2.34
N PRO A 269 -20.08 -7.98 -2.99
CA PRO A 269 -20.17 -7.97 -4.45
C PRO A 269 -18.76 -7.94 -5.05
N ILE A 270 -18.56 -8.63 -6.17
CA ILE A 270 -17.26 -8.69 -6.84
C ILE A 270 -16.78 -7.28 -7.20
N ARG A 271 -17.67 -6.41 -7.69
CA ARG A 271 -17.31 -5.04 -8.05
C ARG A 271 -16.68 -4.30 -6.88
N ASP A 272 -17.35 -4.30 -5.74
CA ASP A 272 -16.92 -3.56 -4.55
C ASP A 272 -15.57 -4.09 -4.05
N ALA A 273 -15.38 -5.42 -4.07
CA ALA A 273 -14.12 -6.02 -3.69
C ALA A 273 -12.97 -5.64 -4.66
N VAL A 274 -13.25 -5.52 -5.95
CA VAL A 274 -12.26 -5.09 -6.96
C VAL A 274 -11.96 -3.60 -6.86
N GLU A 275 -12.97 -2.76 -6.63
CA GLU A 275 -12.81 -1.30 -6.49
C GLU A 275 -12.00 -0.92 -5.24
N ARG A 276 -12.01 -1.75 -4.18
CA ARG A 276 -11.13 -1.62 -3.01
C ARG A 276 -9.64 -1.84 -3.33
N GLY A 277 -9.29 -2.38 -4.49
CA GLY A 277 -7.90 -2.66 -4.88
C GLY A 277 -7.30 -3.93 -4.28
N GLY A 278 -8.09 -4.71 -3.54
CA GLY A 278 -7.69 -5.94 -2.86
C GLY A 278 -8.42 -6.09 -1.53
N ALA A 279 -8.54 -7.33 -1.03
CA ALA A 279 -9.18 -7.61 0.24
C ALA A 279 -8.70 -8.93 0.83
N TYR A 280 -8.40 -8.96 2.13
CA TYR A 280 -8.02 -10.18 2.82
C TYR A 280 -9.24 -10.85 3.47
N ASP A 281 -9.26 -12.18 3.42
CA ASP A 281 -10.29 -13.02 4.03
C ASP A 281 -11.73 -12.60 3.72
N VAL A 282 -12.05 -12.47 2.42
CA VAL A 282 -13.37 -12.13 1.92
C VAL A 282 -14.08 -13.33 1.31
N ALA A 283 -15.41 -13.30 1.29
CA ALA A 283 -16.25 -14.27 0.59
C ALA A 283 -16.93 -13.63 -0.61
N LEU A 284 -16.73 -14.23 -1.78
CA LEU A 284 -17.41 -13.84 -3.02
C LEU A 284 -18.37 -14.95 -3.43
N VAL A 285 -19.58 -14.59 -3.84
CA VAL A 285 -20.59 -15.55 -4.31
C VAL A 285 -20.91 -15.26 -5.76
N GLY A 286 -20.69 -16.23 -6.63
CA GLY A 286 -20.91 -16.06 -8.07
C GLY A 286 -20.95 -17.37 -8.83
N ASN A 287 -21.32 -17.28 -10.10
CA ASN A 287 -21.35 -18.41 -11.02
C ASN A 287 -19.96 -18.62 -11.62
N VAL A 288 -19.51 -19.86 -11.68
CA VAL A 288 -18.32 -20.20 -12.47
C VAL A 288 -18.70 -20.27 -13.94
N ILE A 289 -18.21 -19.34 -14.74
CA ILE A 289 -18.57 -19.23 -16.17
C ILE A 289 -17.59 -19.97 -17.09
N SER A 290 -16.34 -20.13 -16.66
CA SER A 290 -15.30 -20.86 -17.38
C SER A 290 -14.11 -21.17 -16.48
N ILE A 291 -13.19 -22.01 -16.96
CA ILE A 291 -11.86 -22.16 -16.38
C ILE A 291 -10.82 -21.63 -17.38
N ARG A 292 -9.75 -20.99 -16.88
CA ARG A 292 -8.66 -20.47 -17.71
C ARG A 292 -7.64 -21.56 -18.07
N ASP A 293 -6.89 -21.29 -19.13
CA ASP A 293 -5.70 -22.06 -19.48
C ASP A 293 -4.71 -22.17 -18.32
N GLY A 294 -4.03 -23.30 -18.23
CA GLY A 294 -3.16 -23.62 -17.10
C GLY A 294 -3.93 -23.99 -15.83
N SER A 295 -5.15 -24.51 -16.00
CA SER A 295 -5.91 -25.27 -15.02
C SER A 295 -5.74 -26.78 -15.24
N GLY A 296 -6.08 -27.59 -14.24
CA GLY A 296 -5.91 -29.05 -14.24
C GLY A 296 -4.50 -29.47 -13.82
N LEU A 297 -3.93 -30.44 -14.53
CA LEU A 297 -2.56 -30.91 -14.32
C LEU A 297 -1.57 -29.93 -14.94
N ILE A 298 -0.68 -29.38 -14.13
CA ILE A 298 0.35 -28.42 -14.52
C ILE A 298 1.73 -28.89 -14.09
N GLU A 299 2.77 -28.27 -14.63
CA GLU A 299 4.15 -28.48 -14.19
C GLU A 299 4.72 -27.18 -13.62
N ARG A 300 5.50 -27.27 -12.54
CA ARG A 300 6.19 -26.14 -11.91
C ARG A 300 7.69 -26.27 -12.02
N CYS A 301 8.36 -25.12 -12.06
CA CYS A 301 9.80 -25.05 -11.97
C CYS A 301 10.22 -25.39 -10.52
N PRO A 302 11.06 -26.40 -10.30
CA PRO A 302 11.50 -26.78 -8.94
C PRO A 302 12.33 -25.68 -8.24
N GLN A 303 12.82 -24.70 -8.99
CA GLN A 303 13.65 -23.62 -8.44
C GLN A 303 12.84 -22.38 -8.01
N CYS A 304 11.68 -22.12 -8.61
CA CYS A 304 10.89 -20.91 -8.29
C CYS A 304 9.38 -21.13 -8.19
N GLY A 305 8.89 -22.36 -8.33
CA GLY A 305 7.47 -22.69 -8.23
C GLY A 305 6.58 -22.12 -9.35
N ARG A 306 7.13 -21.38 -10.32
CA ARG A 306 6.38 -20.83 -11.45
C ARG A 306 5.95 -21.97 -12.38
N VAL A 307 4.74 -21.86 -12.91
CA VAL A 307 4.23 -22.80 -13.92
C VAL A 307 5.07 -22.72 -15.18
N ILE A 308 5.49 -23.87 -15.68
CA ILE A 308 6.30 -24.03 -16.89
C ILE A 308 5.45 -24.56 -18.04
N GLN A 309 5.97 -24.42 -19.25
CA GLN A 309 5.38 -25.02 -20.44
C GLN A 309 6.45 -25.78 -21.20
N LYS A 310 6.20 -27.06 -21.51
CA LYS A 310 7.11 -27.91 -22.30
C LYS A 310 8.54 -27.92 -21.73
N GLY A 311 8.67 -28.05 -20.41
CA GLY A 311 9.97 -28.08 -19.72
C GLY A 311 10.71 -26.72 -19.67
N GLN A 312 10.06 -25.60 -20.01
CA GLN A 312 10.72 -24.28 -20.02
C GLN A 312 10.16 -23.33 -18.96
N CYS A 313 11.03 -22.92 -18.05
CA CYS A 313 10.83 -21.81 -17.12
C CYS A 313 11.33 -20.50 -17.72
N ARG A 314 10.53 -19.43 -17.62
CA ARG A 314 10.90 -18.09 -18.09
C ARG A 314 12.16 -17.52 -17.42
N SER A 315 12.46 -17.95 -16.20
CA SER A 315 13.60 -17.45 -15.41
C SER A 315 14.82 -18.37 -15.46
N HIS A 316 14.59 -19.69 -15.51
CA HIS A 316 15.65 -20.69 -15.35
C HIS A 316 15.93 -21.52 -16.61
N GLY A 317 15.21 -21.24 -17.70
CA GLY A 317 15.36 -21.96 -18.96
C GLY A 317 14.80 -23.37 -18.88
N GLU A 318 15.52 -24.33 -19.44
CA GLU A 318 15.13 -25.74 -19.43
C GLU A 318 15.23 -26.33 -18.02
N VAL A 319 14.14 -26.90 -17.53
CA VAL A 319 14.02 -27.51 -16.20
C VAL A 319 13.15 -28.76 -16.27
N ASP A 320 13.45 -29.75 -15.43
CA ASP A 320 12.56 -30.89 -15.20
C ASP A 320 11.42 -30.44 -14.27
N GLY A 321 10.20 -30.42 -14.81
CA GLY A 321 9.02 -29.94 -14.11
C GLY A 321 8.55 -30.86 -12.98
N GLU A 322 8.04 -30.25 -11.92
CA GLU A 322 7.32 -30.95 -10.86
C GLU A 322 5.81 -30.87 -11.15
N ASP A 323 5.15 -32.02 -11.29
CA ASP A 323 3.70 -32.08 -11.52
C ASP A 323 2.94 -31.50 -10.32
N ASP A 324 1.92 -30.70 -10.60
CA ASP A 324 1.05 -30.07 -9.62
C ASP A 324 -0.39 -29.94 -10.15
N LEU A 325 -1.34 -29.67 -9.26
CA LEU A 325 -2.72 -29.36 -9.59
C LEU A 325 -3.03 -27.89 -9.32
N ARG A 326 -3.77 -27.25 -10.24
CA ARG A 326 -4.29 -25.90 -10.03
C ARG A 326 -5.54 -25.69 -10.85
N THR A 327 -6.49 -24.93 -10.35
CA THR A 327 -7.65 -24.48 -11.13
C THR A 327 -7.73 -22.97 -11.12
N LYS A 328 -8.00 -22.37 -12.28
CA LYS A 328 -8.29 -20.94 -12.40
C LYS A 328 -9.72 -20.79 -12.90
N ALA A 329 -10.68 -20.72 -11.99
CA ALA A 329 -12.09 -20.57 -12.32
C ALA A 329 -12.45 -19.09 -12.45
N ILE A 330 -13.26 -18.73 -13.46
CA ILE A 330 -13.79 -17.38 -13.60
C ILE A 330 -15.13 -17.31 -12.88
N LEU A 331 -15.16 -16.52 -11.81
CA LEU A 331 -16.32 -16.27 -10.98
C LEU A 331 -16.98 -14.96 -11.41
N ASP A 332 -18.29 -14.98 -11.62
CA ASP A 332 -19.09 -13.84 -12.05
C ASP A 332 -20.39 -13.76 -11.25
N ASP A 333 -20.66 -12.61 -10.63
CA ASP A 333 -21.85 -12.33 -9.84
C ASP A 333 -22.82 -11.34 -10.53
N GLY A 334 -22.52 -10.95 -11.77
CA GLY A 334 -23.22 -9.92 -12.54
C GLY A 334 -22.78 -8.48 -12.23
N THR A 335 -22.02 -8.25 -11.15
CA THR A 335 -21.45 -6.94 -10.83
C THR A 335 -20.03 -6.77 -11.36
N GLY A 336 -19.28 -7.86 -11.43
CA GLY A 336 -17.93 -7.95 -12.00
C GLY A 336 -17.45 -9.40 -12.16
N THR A 337 -16.16 -9.57 -12.44
CA THR A 337 -15.54 -10.91 -12.54
C THR A 337 -14.21 -10.97 -11.79
N VAL A 338 -13.92 -12.13 -11.20
CA VAL A 338 -12.61 -12.46 -10.63
C VAL A 338 -12.13 -13.81 -11.11
N THR A 339 -10.81 -14.03 -11.10
CA THR A 339 -10.25 -15.38 -11.26
C THR A 339 -10.05 -16.00 -9.89
N ALA A 340 -10.89 -16.95 -9.51
CA ALA A 340 -10.66 -17.80 -8.34
C ALA A 340 -9.56 -18.81 -8.64
N VAL A 341 -8.45 -18.71 -7.91
CA VAL A 341 -7.31 -19.61 -8.02
C VAL A 341 -7.43 -20.66 -6.90
N LEU A 342 -7.61 -21.91 -7.31
CA LEU A 342 -7.64 -23.07 -6.41
C LEU A 342 -6.26 -23.72 -6.41
N ASP A 343 -5.72 -23.96 -5.23
CA ASP A 343 -4.50 -24.73 -5.00
C ASP A 343 -4.69 -26.22 -5.34
N ASP A 344 -3.69 -27.04 -5.02
CA ASP A 344 -3.70 -28.46 -5.32
C ASP A 344 -4.78 -29.22 -4.54
N GLU A 345 -5.01 -28.86 -3.27
CA GLU A 345 -6.02 -29.46 -2.42
C GLU A 345 -7.44 -29.16 -2.91
N LEU A 346 -7.77 -27.89 -3.14
CA LEU A 346 -9.07 -27.48 -3.66
C LEU A 346 -9.28 -27.98 -5.10
N THR A 347 -8.21 -28.01 -5.92
CA THR A 347 -8.27 -28.57 -7.28
C THR A 347 -8.57 -30.07 -7.24
N ALA A 348 -7.92 -30.82 -6.36
CA ALA A 348 -8.18 -32.25 -6.18
C ALA A 348 -9.64 -32.52 -5.77
N GLN A 349 -10.23 -31.65 -4.95
CA GLN A 349 -11.64 -31.74 -4.55
C GLN A 349 -12.58 -31.53 -5.74
N VAL A 350 -12.39 -30.48 -6.53
CA VAL A 350 -13.26 -30.22 -7.71
C VAL A 350 -13.03 -31.23 -8.84
N TYR A 351 -11.81 -31.74 -8.99
CA TYR A 351 -11.47 -32.85 -9.90
C TYR A 351 -12.03 -34.19 -9.40
N GLY A 352 -12.20 -34.36 -8.08
CA GLY A 352 -12.61 -35.59 -7.40
C GLY A 352 -11.59 -36.73 -7.50
N GLY A 353 -10.31 -36.38 -7.42
CA GLY A 353 -9.17 -37.29 -7.45
C GLY A 353 -7.90 -36.56 -7.05
N ASN A 354 -6.86 -37.28 -6.65
CA ASN A 354 -5.58 -36.67 -6.29
C ASN A 354 -4.66 -36.49 -7.52
N LEU A 355 -3.46 -35.94 -7.31
CA LEU A 355 -2.45 -35.74 -8.35
C LEU A 355 -2.08 -37.04 -9.10
N ALA A 356 -2.02 -38.18 -8.42
CA ALA A 356 -1.70 -39.45 -9.06
C ALA A 356 -2.84 -39.89 -10.00
N ASP A 357 -4.09 -39.73 -9.59
CA ASP A 357 -5.27 -40.02 -10.42
C ASP A 357 -5.30 -39.11 -11.65
N ALA A 358 -4.96 -37.82 -11.49
CA ALA A 358 -4.87 -36.86 -12.59
C ALA A 358 -3.76 -37.23 -13.59
N LYS A 359 -2.59 -37.66 -13.09
CA LYS A 359 -1.46 -38.12 -13.92
C LYS A 359 -1.79 -39.40 -14.67
N GLU A 360 -2.47 -40.35 -14.04
CA GLU A 360 -2.94 -41.57 -14.70
C GLU A 360 -3.95 -41.25 -15.80
N HIS A 361 -4.95 -40.41 -15.50
CA HIS A 361 -5.96 -39.99 -16.47
C HIS A 361 -5.34 -39.27 -17.69
N ALA A 362 -4.41 -38.35 -17.46
CA ALA A 362 -3.69 -37.65 -18.53
C ALA A 362 -2.86 -38.61 -19.40
N ARG A 363 -2.24 -39.64 -18.80
CA ARG A 363 -1.47 -40.67 -19.53
C ARG A 363 -2.37 -41.55 -20.38
N ASP A 364 -3.51 -42.00 -19.83
CA ASP A 364 -4.46 -42.85 -20.53
C ASP A 364 -5.12 -42.13 -21.71
N ALA A 365 -5.41 -40.84 -21.56
CA ALA A 365 -5.93 -39.97 -22.62
C ALA A 365 -4.85 -39.51 -23.61
N MET A 366 -3.56 -39.64 -23.26
CA MET A 366 -2.43 -39.00 -23.94
C MET A 366 -2.58 -37.48 -24.08
N ASP A 367 -3.27 -36.85 -23.14
CA ASP A 367 -3.60 -35.43 -23.13
C ASP A 367 -3.75 -34.92 -21.70
N GLN A 368 -2.96 -33.92 -21.30
CA GLN A 368 -3.06 -33.33 -19.96
C GLN A 368 -4.31 -32.47 -19.79
N SER A 369 -4.88 -31.94 -20.88
CA SER A 369 -6.05 -31.05 -20.83
C SER A 369 -7.32 -31.76 -20.36
N VAL A 370 -7.37 -33.10 -20.45
CA VAL A 370 -8.52 -33.91 -19.99
C VAL A 370 -8.86 -33.68 -18.50
N VAL A 371 -7.85 -33.37 -17.69
CA VAL A 371 -8.03 -33.06 -16.26
C VAL A 371 -8.79 -31.74 -16.11
N ALA A 372 -8.40 -30.72 -16.88
CA ALA A 372 -9.08 -29.43 -16.90
C ALA A 372 -10.50 -29.56 -17.44
N GLU A 373 -10.71 -30.32 -18.53
CA GLU A 373 -12.04 -30.59 -19.10
C GLU A 373 -12.96 -31.26 -18.08
N THR A 374 -12.46 -32.27 -17.35
CA THR A 374 -13.22 -32.94 -16.29
C THR A 374 -13.60 -31.99 -15.16
N ILE A 375 -12.70 -31.09 -14.77
CA ILE A 375 -13.01 -30.05 -13.77
C ILE A 375 -14.08 -29.11 -14.32
N ALA A 376 -13.95 -28.64 -15.56
CA ALA A 376 -14.90 -27.74 -16.20
C ALA A 376 -16.32 -28.33 -16.22
N GLU A 377 -16.45 -29.61 -16.61
CA GLU A 377 -17.74 -30.32 -16.64
C GLU A 377 -18.45 -30.37 -15.27
N ARG A 378 -17.69 -30.29 -14.18
CA ARG A 378 -18.23 -30.40 -12.81
C ARG A 378 -18.59 -29.06 -12.19
N ILE A 379 -17.84 -28.00 -12.49
CA ILE A 379 -17.98 -26.72 -11.80
C ILE A 379 -18.58 -25.60 -12.67
N VAL A 380 -18.41 -25.64 -13.98
CA VAL A 380 -18.91 -24.57 -14.86
C VAL A 380 -20.44 -24.60 -14.92
N GLY A 381 -21.05 -23.43 -14.81
CA GLY A 381 -22.50 -23.24 -14.78
C GLY A 381 -23.12 -23.48 -13.40
N HIS A 382 -22.32 -23.57 -12.36
CA HIS A 382 -22.79 -23.65 -10.98
C HIS A 382 -22.31 -22.43 -10.17
N GLU A 383 -23.09 -22.09 -9.15
CA GLU A 383 -22.74 -21.02 -8.21
C GLU A 383 -21.91 -21.55 -7.05
N TYR A 384 -20.93 -20.76 -6.65
CA TYR A 384 -20.01 -21.06 -5.57
C TYR A 384 -19.87 -19.85 -4.64
N ARG A 385 -19.76 -20.15 -3.35
CA ARG A 385 -19.18 -19.26 -2.34
C ARG A 385 -17.69 -19.57 -2.26
N VAL A 386 -16.87 -18.57 -2.51
CA VAL A 386 -15.41 -18.69 -2.51
C VAL A 386 -14.85 -17.75 -1.46
N ARG A 387 -14.13 -18.29 -0.47
CA ARG A 387 -13.41 -17.52 0.56
C ARG A 387 -11.95 -17.43 0.18
N GLY A 388 -11.33 -16.27 0.35
CA GLY A 388 -9.91 -16.13 0.07
C GLY A 388 -9.37 -14.72 0.17
N SER A 389 -8.16 -14.53 -0.33
CA SER A 389 -7.50 -13.23 -0.43
C SER A 389 -7.57 -12.72 -1.88
N LEU A 390 -8.19 -11.56 -2.06
CA LEU A 390 -8.34 -10.90 -3.35
C LEU A 390 -7.19 -9.92 -3.58
N SER A 391 -6.51 -10.06 -4.71
CA SER A 391 -5.52 -9.09 -5.21
C SER A 391 -6.00 -8.51 -6.53
N VAL A 392 -5.76 -7.22 -6.73
CA VAL A 392 -6.09 -6.51 -7.98
C VAL A 392 -4.82 -5.88 -8.54
N ASP A 393 -4.42 -6.31 -9.72
CA ASP A 393 -3.24 -5.77 -10.41
C ASP A 393 -3.56 -5.42 -11.88
N GLU A 394 -2.54 -5.04 -12.65
CA GLU A 394 -2.65 -4.73 -14.07
C GLU A 394 -3.16 -5.91 -14.94
N TYR A 395 -3.10 -7.15 -14.42
CA TYR A 395 -3.56 -8.38 -15.08
C TYR A 395 -4.97 -8.81 -14.64
N GLY A 396 -5.59 -8.05 -13.74
CA GLY A 396 -6.97 -8.21 -13.27
C GLY A 396 -7.06 -8.72 -11.83
N ALA A 397 -8.29 -9.05 -11.43
CA ALA A 397 -8.59 -9.49 -10.07
C ALA A 397 -8.40 -11.01 -9.91
N ASN A 398 -7.57 -11.41 -8.95
CA ASN A 398 -7.31 -12.80 -8.59
C ASN A 398 -7.66 -13.05 -7.13
N LEU A 399 -8.54 -14.02 -6.88
CA LEU A 399 -8.89 -14.49 -5.55
C LEU A 399 -8.16 -15.80 -5.28
N ASP A 400 -7.11 -15.76 -4.45
CA ASP A 400 -6.46 -16.98 -3.96
C ASP A 400 -7.37 -17.62 -2.92
N ALA A 401 -8.03 -18.73 -3.30
CA ALA A 401 -9.09 -19.33 -2.52
C ALA A 401 -8.54 -20.22 -1.40
N THR A 402 -9.10 -20.07 -0.21
CA THR A 402 -8.91 -20.98 0.94
C THR A 402 -10.11 -21.91 1.13
N GLU A 403 -11.30 -21.49 0.66
CA GLU A 403 -12.49 -22.33 0.62
C GLU A 403 -13.22 -22.16 -0.72
N PHE A 404 -13.72 -23.26 -1.27
CA PHE A 404 -14.50 -23.26 -2.51
C PHE A 404 -15.69 -24.21 -2.38
N ALA A 405 -16.85 -23.66 -2.01
CA ALA A 405 -18.04 -24.43 -1.72
C ALA A 405 -19.16 -24.07 -2.70
N ARG A 406 -19.88 -25.09 -3.20
CA ARG A 406 -21.05 -24.87 -4.04
C ARG A 406 -22.12 -24.16 -3.21
N SER A 407 -22.73 -23.09 -3.74
CA SER A 407 -23.84 -22.45 -3.05
C SER A 407 -25.04 -23.41 -2.98
N GLU A 408 -25.64 -23.49 -1.80
CA GLU A 408 -26.89 -24.21 -1.55
C GLU A 408 -28.11 -23.26 -1.60
N ASP A 409 -27.91 -21.98 -1.93
CA ASP A 409 -28.98 -20.98 -1.96
C ASP A 409 -30.06 -21.39 -2.95
N ASP A 410 -31.34 -21.25 -2.56
CA ASP A 410 -32.47 -21.55 -3.44
C ASP A 410 -32.50 -20.53 -4.60
N PRO A 411 -32.33 -20.97 -5.87
CA PRO A 411 -32.41 -20.08 -7.01
C PRO A 411 -33.73 -19.30 -7.07
N ALA A 412 -34.82 -19.86 -6.54
CA ALA A 412 -36.11 -19.18 -6.49
C ALA A 412 -36.14 -18.06 -5.45
N GLU A 413 -35.44 -18.19 -4.32
CA GLU A 413 -35.31 -17.11 -3.33
C GLU A 413 -34.47 -15.96 -3.90
N ARG A 414 -33.34 -16.27 -4.53
CA ARG A 414 -32.50 -15.28 -5.21
C ARG A 414 -33.26 -14.52 -6.29
N ALA A 415 -34.01 -15.23 -7.13
CA ALA A 415 -34.84 -14.59 -8.16
C ALA A 415 -35.90 -13.64 -7.56
N ARG A 416 -36.48 -13.98 -6.41
CA ARG A 416 -37.43 -13.10 -5.71
C ARG A 416 -36.75 -11.88 -5.11
N ALA A 417 -35.57 -12.04 -4.52
CA ALA A 417 -34.79 -10.92 -3.96
C ALA A 417 -34.43 -9.91 -5.07
N LEU A 418 -33.91 -10.39 -6.20
CA LEU A 418 -33.60 -9.55 -7.35
C LEU A 418 -34.84 -8.82 -7.90
N LEU A 419 -35.98 -9.52 -8.00
CA LEU A 419 -37.24 -8.88 -8.43
C LEU A 419 -37.68 -7.77 -7.46
N ALA A 420 -37.54 -7.99 -6.16
CA ALA A 420 -37.91 -7.01 -5.15
C ALA A 420 -37.05 -5.73 -5.23
N GLU A 421 -35.76 -5.86 -5.55
CA GLU A 421 -34.87 -4.71 -5.77
C GLU A 421 -35.22 -3.91 -7.03
N VAL A 422 -35.64 -4.58 -8.10
CA VAL A 422 -36.05 -3.93 -9.36
C VAL A 422 -37.40 -3.20 -9.22
N ASP A 423 -38.29 -3.72 -8.37
CA ASP A 423 -39.61 -3.15 -8.10
C ASP A 423 -39.59 -2.00 -7.06
N ALA A 424 -38.48 -1.82 -6.34
CA ALA A 424 -38.27 -0.76 -5.33
C ALA A 424 -37.75 0.53 -5.98
#